data_AF-A0A7C9PZ88-F1
#
_entry.id   AF-A0A7C9PZ88-F1
#
_cell.length_a   1.000
_cell.length_b   1.000
_cell.length_c   1.000
_cell.angle_alpha   90.00
_cell.angle_beta   90.00
_cell.angle_gamma   90.00
#
_symmetry.space_group_name_H-M   'P 1'
#
loop_
_entity.id
_entity.type
_entity.pdbx_description
1 polymer ?
#
loop_
_entity_poly.entity_id
_entity_poly.type
_entity_poly.pdbx_seq_one_letter_code
_entity_poly.pdbx_strand_id
1 'polypeptide(L)'
;MDLKKMLLGAGVAAVGGIGVKMAVDYFRNRGEEEAPEGDLNDDAAAEEAAAAAAEQVASFSAPEEAIQYVNVEPDSVQGFLDNCFGAPGRYVPNRSKVFDYQDSQYMVIWAYDNEKEKNQMLAFLYTDEGRKMVASVGYTGDATDYNISLEDTPMAIEVESTGEQITSGQGSTDGTGEVDFVLAGA
;
A
#
# COMPACT_ATOMS: atom_id res chain seq x y z
N MET A 1 -10.37 -0.88 12.58
CA MET A 1 -9.79 0.45 12.93
C MET A 1 -10.11 1.39 11.78
N ASP A 2 -10.10 2.71 11.97
CA ASP A 2 -10.44 3.65 10.88
C ASP A 2 -9.19 4.08 10.10
N LEU A 3 -9.24 4.01 8.76
CA LEU A 3 -8.17 4.49 7.84
C LEU A 3 -7.68 5.90 8.18
N LYS A 4 -8.56 6.78 8.68
CA LYS A 4 -8.19 8.12 9.14
C LYS A 4 -7.23 8.11 10.34
N LYS A 5 -7.50 7.28 11.35
CA LYS A 5 -6.65 7.20 12.56
C LYS A 5 -5.24 6.72 12.22
N MET A 6 -5.15 5.84 11.22
CA MET A 6 -3.91 5.32 10.64
C MET A 6 -3.09 6.43 9.97
N LEU A 7 -3.72 7.28 9.15
CA LEU A 7 -3.08 8.40 8.44
C LEU A 7 -2.59 9.50 9.39
N LEU A 8 -3.44 9.88 10.34
CA LEU A 8 -3.09 10.85 11.38
C LEU A 8 -1.93 10.36 12.25
N GLY A 9 -1.93 9.09 12.65
CA GLY A 9 -0.82 8.47 13.38
C GLY A 9 0.46 8.36 12.55
N ALA A 10 0.35 8.40 11.22
CA ALA A 10 1.46 8.35 10.30
C ALA A 10 2.06 9.69 9.92
N GLY A 11 1.40 10.80 10.27
CA GLY A 11 1.74 12.11 9.71
C GLY A 11 1.57 12.12 8.18
N VAL A 12 0.68 11.27 7.67
CA VAL A 12 0.40 11.14 6.24
C VAL A 12 -0.88 11.89 5.94
N ALA A 13 -0.78 12.88 5.06
CA ALA A 13 -1.87 13.63 4.49
C ALA A 13 -2.57 12.77 3.45
N ALA A 14 -3.87 12.58 3.65
CA ALA A 14 -4.74 12.02 2.64
C ALA A 14 -5.27 13.12 1.72
N VAL A 15 -5.48 12.73 0.47
CA VAL A 15 -6.12 13.54 -0.57
C VAL A 15 -7.52 12.99 -0.77
N GLY A 16 -8.53 13.77 -0.39
CA GLY A 16 -9.93 13.42 -0.58
C GLY A 16 -10.54 12.59 0.56
N GLY A 17 -11.54 11.78 0.19
CA GLY A 17 -12.31 10.88 1.06
C GLY A 17 -11.79 9.43 1.10
N ILE A 18 -12.70 8.50 1.37
CA ILE A 18 -12.46 7.05 1.31
C ILE A 18 -13.14 6.52 0.05
N GLY A 19 -12.37 5.87 -0.82
CA GLY A 19 -12.87 5.23 -2.03
C GLY A 19 -13.17 3.75 -1.79
N VAL A 20 -14.10 3.19 -2.55
CA VAL A 20 -14.42 1.75 -2.54
C VAL A 20 -14.26 1.18 -3.93
N LYS A 21 -13.57 0.04 -4.05
CA LYS A 21 -13.35 -0.64 -5.31
C LYS A 21 -13.21 -2.14 -5.10
N MET A 22 -13.37 -2.92 -6.16
CA MET A 22 -13.02 -4.34 -6.13
C MET A 22 -11.50 -4.49 -5.97
N ALA A 23 -11.06 -5.36 -5.06
CA ALA A 23 -9.65 -5.60 -4.76
C ALA A 23 -8.84 -5.90 -6.03
N VAL A 24 -9.37 -6.78 -6.89
CA VAL A 24 -8.74 -7.18 -8.15
C VAL A 24 -8.49 -5.97 -9.07
N ASP A 25 -9.47 -5.08 -9.19
CA ASP A 25 -9.35 -3.89 -10.05
C ASP A 25 -8.38 -2.86 -9.46
N TYR A 26 -8.39 -2.70 -8.14
CA TYR A 26 -7.49 -1.78 -7.47
C TYR A 26 -6.03 -2.22 -7.53
N PHE A 27 -5.75 -3.51 -7.34
CA PHE A 27 -4.38 -4.03 -7.43
C PHE A 27 -3.87 -4.01 -8.87
N ARG A 28 -4.73 -4.29 -9.85
CA ARG A 28 -4.40 -4.16 -11.28
C ARG A 28 -4.16 -2.71 -11.72
N ASN A 29 -4.81 -1.74 -11.08
CA ASN A 29 -4.60 -0.35 -11.44
C ASN A 29 -3.26 0.14 -10.93
N ARG A 30 -2.26 0.26 -11.82
CA ARG A 30 -0.93 0.79 -11.48
C ARG A 30 -0.91 2.30 -11.29
N GLY A 31 -1.93 3.02 -11.79
CA GLY A 31 -2.05 4.47 -11.69
C GLY A 31 -2.57 4.96 -10.34
N GLU A 32 -2.43 6.27 -10.11
CA GLU A 32 -3.13 6.94 -9.01
C GLU A 32 -4.63 6.91 -9.30
N GLU A 33 -5.40 6.35 -8.37
CA GLU A 33 -6.87 6.40 -8.46
C GLU A 33 -7.33 7.86 -8.40
N GLU A 34 -8.49 8.17 -8.98
CA GLU A 34 -9.09 9.49 -8.79
C GLU A 34 -9.37 9.70 -7.31
N ALA A 35 -8.96 10.85 -6.75
CA ALA A 35 -9.16 11.15 -5.35
C ALA A 35 -10.67 11.12 -5.05
N PRO A 36 -11.15 10.21 -4.18
CA PRO A 36 -12.56 10.15 -3.83
C PRO A 36 -13.01 11.49 -3.26
N GLU A 37 -14.22 11.92 -3.59
CA GLU A 37 -14.77 13.14 -3.01
C GLU A 37 -14.88 13.01 -1.49
N GLY A 38 -14.39 14.03 -0.77
CA GLY A 38 -14.39 14.07 0.68
C GLY A 38 -13.22 14.87 1.22
N ASP A 39 -13.16 15.00 2.54
CA ASP A 39 -12.04 15.61 3.24
C ASP A 39 -11.74 14.83 4.51
N LEU A 40 -10.77 13.92 4.45
CA LEU A 40 -10.35 13.15 5.63
C LEU A 40 -9.66 14.02 6.70
N ASN A 41 -9.30 15.27 6.40
CA ASN A 41 -8.74 16.19 7.39
C ASN A 41 -9.83 16.79 8.30
N ASP A 42 -11.10 16.76 7.88
CA ASP A 42 -12.25 17.12 8.71
C ASP A 42 -12.82 15.86 9.40
N ASP A 43 -13.03 15.92 10.71
CA ASP A 43 -13.53 14.78 11.50
C ASP A 43 -14.94 14.37 11.11
N ALA A 44 -15.83 15.33 10.84
CA ALA A 44 -17.19 15.02 10.44
C ALA A 44 -17.25 14.45 9.01
N ALA A 45 -16.50 15.03 8.08
CA ALA A 45 -16.45 14.54 6.70
C ALA A 45 -15.78 13.15 6.60
N ALA A 46 -14.80 12.86 7.46
CA ALA A 46 -14.16 11.55 7.52
C ALA A 46 -15.08 10.44 8.03
N GLU A 47 -15.87 10.73 9.06
CA GLU A 47 -16.88 9.78 9.56
C GLU A 47 -17.96 9.51 8.48
N GLU A 48 -18.38 10.55 7.77
CA GLU A 48 -19.32 10.42 6.65
C GLU A 48 -18.73 9.59 5.50
N ALA A 49 -17.47 9.84 5.13
CA ALA A 49 -16.77 9.05 4.11
C ALA A 49 -16.61 7.58 4.52
N ALA A 50 -16.28 7.30 5.78
CA ALA A 50 -16.15 5.93 6.28
C ALA A 50 -17.49 5.19 6.28
N ALA A 51 -18.57 5.87 6.69
CA ALA A 51 -19.92 5.32 6.67
C ALA A 51 -20.39 5.05 5.23
N ALA A 52 -20.18 6.00 4.32
CA ALA A 52 -20.52 5.86 2.90
C ALA A 52 -19.71 4.73 2.23
N ALA A 53 -18.43 4.59 2.58
CA ALA A 53 -17.59 3.50 2.10
C ALA A 53 -18.07 2.14 2.61
N ALA A 54 -18.42 2.03 3.89
CA ALA A 54 -18.98 0.80 4.45
C ALA A 54 -20.31 0.41 3.80
N GLU A 55 -21.19 1.39 3.53
CA GLU A 55 -22.45 1.17 2.82
C GLU A 55 -22.21 0.74 1.36
N GLN A 56 -21.26 1.36 0.67
CA GLN A 56 -20.85 0.95 -0.67
C GLN A 56 -20.32 -0.47 -0.68
N VAL A 57 -19.41 -0.84 0.23
CA VAL A 57 -18.92 -2.22 0.37
C VAL A 57 -20.08 -3.20 0.55
N ALA A 58 -21.03 -2.88 1.42
CA ALA A 58 -22.22 -3.71 1.64
C ALA A 58 -23.15 -3.80 0.41
N SER A 59 -23.09 -2.83 -0.51
CA SER A 59 -23.85 -2.85 -1.76
C SER A 59 -23.23 -3.75 -2.84
N PHE A 60 -21.95 -4.09 -2.73
CA PHE A 60 -21.30 -5.05 -3.63
C PHE A 60 -21.85 -6.46 -3.40
N SER A 61 -21.94 -7.24 -4.48
CA SER A 61 -22.37 -8.64 -4.40
C SER A 61 -21.37 -9.53 -3.64
N ALA A 62 -20.11 -9.10 -3.53
CA ALA A 62 -19.05 -9.76 -2.80
C ALA A 62 -18.33 -8.71 -1.90
N PRO A 63 -18.90 -8.36 -0.73
CA PRO A 63 -18.32 -7.35 0.16
C PRO A 63 -16.92 -7.75 0.65
N GLU A 64 -16.62 -9.05 0.74
CA GLU A 64 -15.31 -9.59 1.13
C GLU A 64 -14.22 -9.37 0.06
N GLU A 65 -14.62 -9.08 -1.19
CA GLU A 65 -13.71 -8.77 -2.29
C GLU A 65 -13.56 -7.26 -2.52
N ALA A 66 -14.38 -6.44 -1.86
CA ALA A 66 -14.26 -4.99 -1.92
C ALA A 66 -13.18 -4.51 -0.96
N ILE A 67 -12.43 -3.50 -1.39
CA ILE A 67 -11.45 -2.80 -0.57
C ILE A 67 -11.92 -1.37 -0.34
N GLN A 68 -11.52 -0.82 0.80
CA GLN A 68 -11.61 0.60 1.06
C GLN A 68 -10.21 1.17 0.92
N TYR A 69 -10.04 2.21 0.11
CA TYR A 69 -8.73 2.83 -0.10
C TYR A 69 -8.78 4.33 0.15
N VAL A 70 -7.60 4.87 0.44
CA VAL A 70 -7.39 6.31 0.57
C VAL A 70 -6.22 6.69 -0.30
N ASN A 71 -6.37 7.81 -1.01
CA ASN A 71 -5.27 8.41 -1.73
C ASN A 71 -4.44 9.25 -0.78
N VAL A 72 -3.13 9.08 -0.84
CA VAL A 72 -2.18 9.81 -0.02
C VAL A 72 -1.12 10.43 -0.91
N GLU A 73 -0.72 11.65 -0.59
CA GLU A 73 0.37 12.31 -1.31
C GLU A 73 1.68 11.55 -1.05
N PRO A 74 2.43 11.17 -2.11
CA PRO A 74 3.74 10.55 -1.95
C PRO A 74 4.67 11.39 -1.06
N ASP A 75 4.68 12.71 -1.26
CA ASP A 75 5.49 13.62 -0.44
C ASP A 75 5.14 13.55 1.05
N SER A 76 3.89 13.20 1.38
CA SER A 76 3.48 13.09 2.77
C SER A 76 4.01 11.83 3.46
N VAL A 77 4.38 10.78 2.72
CA VAL A 77 5.02 9.59 3.31
C VAL A 77 6.53 9.74 3.46
N GLN A 78 7.15 10.78 2.88
CA GLN A 78 8.59 11.03 3.00
C GLN A 78 9.03 11.15 4.45
N GLY A 79 8.34 11.97 5.24
CA GLY A 79 8.67 12.15 6.67
C GLY A 79 8.55 10.86 7.48
N PHE A 80 7.65 9.96 7.08
CA PHE A 80 7.56 8.64 7.67
C PHE A 80 8.75 7.75 7.28
N LEU A 81 9.09 7.68 5.99
CA LEU A 81 10.23 6.89 5.51
C LEU A 81 11.54 7.35 6.16
N ASP A 82 11.75 8.65 6.23
CA ASP A 82 12.94 9.24 6.85
C ASP A 82 13.06 8.86 8.33
N ASN A 83 11.95 8.84 9.07
CA ASN A 83 11.91 8.44 10.47
C ASN A 83 12.10 6.93 10.66
N CYS A 84 11.53 6.10 9.78
CA CYS A 84 11.65 4.65 9.86
C CYS A 84 13.05 4.14 9.57
N PHE A 85 13.74 4.74 8.60
CA PHE A 85 15.07 4.30 8.16
C PHE A 85 16.21 5.16 8.67
N GLY A 86 15.93 6.33 9.26
CA GLY A 86 16.94 7.26 9.80
C GLY A 86 17.84 7.90 8.74
N ALA A 87 17.49 7.76 7.45
CA ALA A 87 18.26 8.23 6.31
C ALA A 87 17.39 9.17 5.46
N PRO A 88 17.36 10.47 5.80
CA PRO A 88 16.46 11.41 5.14
C PRO A 88 16.76 11.55 3.65
N GLY A 89 15.74 11.39 2.81
CA GLY A 89 15.85 11.47 1.36
C GLY A 89 16.45 10.23 0.68
N ARG A 90 16.69 9.14 1.43
CA ARG A 90 17.11 7.86 0.85
C ARG A 90 16.02 7.27 -0.03
N TYR A 91 14.82 7.11 0.52
CA TYR A 91 13.66 6.56 -0.19
C TYR A 91 12.78 7.71 -0.63
N VAL A 92 12.76 8.00 -1.94
CA VAL A 92 11.89 9.02 -2.52
C VAL A 92 10.62 8.36 -3.05
N PRO A 93 9.47 8.51 -2.37
CA PRO A 93 8.22 7.88 -2.76
C PRO A 93 7.75 8.44 -4.11
N ASN A 94 7.35 7.54 -5.01
CA ASN A 94 6.80 7.90 -6.32
C ASN A 94 5.34 7.42 -6.48
N ARG A 95 4.92 6.44 -5.70
CA ARG A 95 3.58 5.88 -5.70
C ARG A 95 3.29 5.33 -4.30
N SER A 96 2.09 5.58 -3.80
CA SER A 96 1.64 5.09 -2.49
C SER A 96 0.20 4.63 -2.57
N LYS A 97 -0.06 3.48 -1.96
CA LYS A 97 -1.39 2.89 -1.83
C LYS A 97 -1.67 2.59 -0.37
N VAL A 98 -2.78 3.10 0.13
CA VAL A 98 -3.25 2.85 1.50
C VAL A 98 -4.65 2.30 1.40
N PHE A 99 -4.87 1.10 1.94
CA PHE A 99 -6.14 0.41 1.83
C PHE A 99 -6.39 -0.55 2.99
N ASP A 100 -7.67 -0.85 3.20
CA ASP A 100 -8.19 -1.84 4.13
C ASP A 100 -8.76 -3.01 3.36
N TYR A 101 -8.37 -4.22 3.74
CA TYR A 101 -8.84 -5.47 3.17
C TYR A 101 -8.89 -6.58 4.22
N GLN A 102 -10.04 -7.26 4.34
CA GLN A 102 -10.25 -8.38 5.29
C GLN A 102 -9.77 -8.06 6.72
N ASP A 103 -10.23 -6.93 7.26
CA ASP A 103 -9.87 -6.44 8.61
C ASP A 103 -8.38 -6.13 8.80
N SER A 104 -7.62 -6.05 7.72
CA SER A 104 -6.18 -5.78 7.72
C SER A 104 -5.88 -4.53 6.90
N GLN A 105 -5.14 -3.61 7.51
CA GLN A 105 -4.79 -2.34 6.89
C GLN A 105 -3.37 -2.35 6.35
N TYR A 106 -3.25 -2.08 5.07
CA TYR A 106 -1.99 -2.11 4.34
C TYR A 106 -1.62 -0.73 3.86
N MET A 107 -0.32 -0.46 3.90
CA MET A 107 0.31 0.70 3.26
C MET A 107 1.44 0.18 2.39
N VAL A 108 1.30 0.35 1.09
CA VAL A 108 2.30 -0.04 0.10
C VAL A 108 2.87 1.23 -0.52
N ILE A 109 4.18 1.38 -0.44
CA ILE A 109 4.91 2.53 -0.94
C ILE A 109 5.94 2.02 -1.94
N TRP A 110 5.91 2.56 -3.13
CA TRP A 110 6.99 2.47 -4.09
C TRP A 110 7.82 3.74 -3.97
N ALA A 111 9.11 3.56 -3.83
CA ALA A 111 10.08 4.61 -3.68
C ALA A 111 11.33 4.29 -4.48
N TYR A 112 12.07 5.30 -4.86
CA TYR A 112 13.41 5.16 -5.41
C TYR A 112 14.43 5.24 -4.27
N ASP A 113 15.26 4.22 -4.10
CA ASP A 113 16.38 4.21 -3.17
C ASP A 113 17.57 4.95 -3.81
N ASN A 114 17.77 6.21 -3.44
CA ASN A 114 18.88 7.05 -3.92
C ASN A 114 20.25 6.54 -3.48
N GLU A 115 20.36 5.77 -2.38
CA GLU A 115 21.65 5.24 -1.94
C GLU A 115 22.10 4.03 -2.74
N LYS A 116 21.13 3.22 -3.18
CA LYS A 116 21.39 1.98 -3.93
C LYS A 116 21.05 2.10 -5.42
N GLU A 117 20.60 3.28 -5.85
CA GLU A 117 20.18 3.60 -7.22
C GLU A 117 19.19 2.57 -7.80
N LYS A 118 18.23 2.12 -6.96
CA LYS A 118 17.26 1.08 -7.34
C LYS A 118 15.84 1.42 -6.92
N ASN A 119 14.87 0.81 -7.59
CA ASN A 119 13.49 0.93 -7.16
C ASN A 119 13.27 0.05 -5.92
N GLN A 120 12.38 0.49 -5.04
CA GLN A 120 12.08 -0.17 -3.79
C GLN A 120 10.57 -0.11 -3.54
N MET A 121 9.95 -1.27 -3.45
CA MET A 121 8.62 -1.43 -2.90
C MET A 121 8.72 -1.81 -1.43
N LEU A 122 7.91 -1.15 -0.59
CA LEU A 122 7.79 -1.38 0.84
C LEU A 122 6.32 -1.58 1.15
N ALA A 123 5.97 -2.70 1.79
CA ALA A 123 4.62 -2.93 2.29
C ALA A 123 4.64 -2.99 3.81
N PHE A 124 3.71 -2.29 4.42
CA PHE A 124 3.51 -2.22 5.86
C PHE A 124 2.09 -2.67 6.20
N LEU A 125 1.99 -3.51 7.23
CA LEU A 125 0.75 -3.89 7.86
C LEU A 125 0.60 -3.08 9.15
N TYR A 126 -0.58 -2.52 9.37
CA TYR A 126 -0.91 -1.89 10.64
C TYR A 126 -1.40 -2.92 11.64
N THR A 127 -0.80 -2.90 12.82
CA THR A 127 -1.12 -3.74 13.97
C THR A 127 -1.39 -2.85 15.18
N ASP A 128 -1.92 -3.41 16.26
CA ASP A 128 -2.14 -2.69 17.52
C ASP A 128 -0.84 -2.11 18.11
N GLU A 129 0.31 -2.70 17.77
CA GLU A 129 1.65 -2.26 18.20
C GLU A 129 2.26 -1.18 17.28
N GLY A 130 1.57 -0.81 16.20
CA GLY A 130 2.01 0.19 15.24
C GLY A 130 2.09 -0.35 13.82
N ARG A 131 3.17 -0.03 13.10
CA ARG A 131 3.39 -0.47 11.71
C ARG A 131 4.44 -1.54 11.67
N LYS A 132 4.10 -2.70 11.14
CA LYS A 132 5.04 -3.79 10.87
C LYS A 132 5.31 -3.84 9.38
N MET A 133 6.58 -3.75 8.98
CA MET A 133 6.96 -4.01 7.60
C MET A 133 6.76 -5.49 7.29
N VAL A 134 5.98 -5.79 6.27
CA VAL A 134 5.63 -7.15 5.84
C VAL A 134 6.21 -7.49 4.46
N ALA A 135 6.63 -6.50 3.69
CA ALA A 135 7.40 -6.74 2.47
C ALA A 135 8.40 -5.61 2.20
N SER A 136 9.57 -5.98 1.69
CA SER A 136 10.59 -5.07 1.18
C SER A 136 11.19 -5.71 -0.07
N VAL A 137 10.97 -5.10 -1.22
CA VAL A 137 11.41 -5.62 -2.52
C VAL A 137 12.15 -4.54 -3.27
N GLY A 138 13.46 -4.71 -3.43
CA GLY A 138 14.32 -3.77 -4.14
C GLY A 138 14.71 -4.34 -5.49
N TYR A 139 14.41 -3.64 -6.58
CA TYR A 139 14.52 -4.17 -7.93
C TYR A 139 15.22 -3.20 -8.89
N THR A 140 16.00 -3.79 -9.79
CA THR A 140 16.59 -3.17 -10.98
C THR A 140 16.32 -4.07 -12.18
N GLY A 141 16.68 -3.60 -13.38
CA GLY A 141 16.65 -4.44 -14.58
C GLY A 141 17.56 -5.67 -14.50
N ASP A 142 18.50 -5.72 -13.55
CA ASP A 142 19.48 -6.79 -13.43
C ASP A 142 19.15 -7.79 -12.30
N ALA A 143 18.59 -7.32 -11.17
CA ALA A 143 18.29 -8.17 -10.02
C ALA A 143 17.11 -7.65 -9.20
N THR A 144 16.40 -8.59 -8.56
CA THR A 144 15.31 -8.30 -7.63
C THR A 144 15.62 -8.94 -6.29
N ASP A 145 15.92 -8.14 -5.28
CA ASP A 145 16.10 -8.59 -3.90
C ASP A 145 14.78 -8.47 -3.15
N TYR A 146 14.38 -9.49 -2.40
CA TYR A 146 13.14 -9.45 -1.63
C TYR A 146 13.31 -9.98 -0.21
N ASN A 147 12.50 -9.42 0.69
CA ASN A 147 12.27 -9.87 2.04
C ASN A 147 10.77 -9.72 2.34
N ILE A 148 10.05 -10.83 2.35
CA ILE A 148 8.57 -10.87 2.34
C ILE A 148 8.10 -11.75 3.50
N SER A 149 7.04 -11.31 4.16
CA SER A 149 6.37 -11.96 5.29
C SER A 149 4.85 -11.73 5.18
N LEU A 150 4.26 -12.22 4.07
CA LEU A 150 2.84 -12.11 3.73
C LEU A 150 2.11 -13.45 3.87
N GLU A 151 2.75 -14.48 4.42
CA GLU A 151 2.22 -15.86 4.56
C GLU A 151 0.89 -15.96 5.32
N ASP A 152 0.66 -15.05 6.26
CA ASP A 152 -0.59 -14.96 7.03
C ASP A 152 -1.59 -13.96 6.43
N THR A 153 -1.36 -13.49 5.21
CA THR A 153 -2.19 -12.47 4.54
C THR A 153 -2.70 -12.99 3.20
N PRO A 154 -3.83 -12.48 2.69
CA PRO A 154 -4.34 -12.80 1.36
C PRO A 154 -3.52 -12.14 0.21
N MET A 155 -2.30 -11.67 0.50
CA MET A 155 -1.51 -10.82 -0.39
C MET A 155 -0.25 -11.52 -0.86
N ALA A 156 0.22 -11.13 -2.04
CA ALA A 156 1.46 -11.59 -2.65
C ALA A 156 2.17 -10.43 -3.35
N ILE A 157 3.47 -10.60 -3.57
CA ILE A 157 4.23 -9.74 -4.47
C ILE A 157 4.39 -10.45 -5.80
N GLU A 158 3.98 -9.82 -6.89
CA GLU A 158 4.20 -10.32 -8.23
C GLU A 158 5.41 -9.61 -8.86
N VAL A 159 6.37 -10.41 -9.35
CA VAL A 159 7.54 -9.93 -10.10
C VAL A 159 7.21 -10.00 -11.59
N GLU A 160 7.04 -8.86 -12.26
CA GLU A 160 6.51 -8.79 -13.64
C GLU A 160 7.32 -9.64 -14.63
N SER A 161 8.64 -9.68 -14.51
CA SER A 161 9.51 -10.42 -15.43
C SER A 161 9.29 -11.95 -15.39
N THR A 162 8.80 -12.47 -14.27
CA THR A 162 8.58 -13.91 -14.05
C THR A 162 7.10 -14.28 -13.95
N GLY A 163 6.23 -13.32 -13.62
CA GLY A 163 4.85 -13.59 -13.20
C GLY A 163 4.78 -14.40 -11.90
N GLU A 164 5.88 -14.52 -11.16
CA GLU A 164 5.95 -15.29 -9.93
C GLU A 164 5.36 -14.49 -8.77
N GLN A 165 4.43 -15.11 -8.05
CA GLN A 165 3.86 -14.57 -6.83
C GLN A 165 4.63 -15.09 -5.62
N ILE A 166 5.23 -14.17 -4.86
CA ILE A 166 6.02 -14.44 -3.68
C ILE A 166 5.24 -13.98 -2.44
N THR A 167 4.93 -14.91 -1.55
CA THR A 167 4.19 -14.63 -0.30
C THR A 167 5.09 -14.63 0.93
N SER A 168 6.29 -15.20 0.85
CA SER A 168 7.23 -15.23 1.98
C SER A 168 8.67 -15.49 1.56
N GLY A 169 9.58 -15.23 2.49
CA GLY A 169 10.99 -15.57 2.38
C GLY A 169 11.89 -14.37 2.10
N GLN A 170 13.19 -14.65 2.13
CA GLN A 170 14.23 -13.68 1.81
C GLN A 170 15.14 -14.29 0.75
N GLY A 171 15.38 -13.55 -0.33
CA GLY A 171 16.18 -14.05 -1.44
C GLY A 171 16.38 -13.00 -2.52
N SER A 172 16.85 -13.50 -3.66
CA SER A 172 17.02 -12.71 -4.88
C SER A 172 16.52 -13.52 -6.07
N THR A 173 15.88 -12.85 -7.03
CA THR A 173 15.50 -13.40 -8.33
C THR A 173 16.03 -12.50 -9.45
N ASP A 174 15.74 -12.85 -10.70
CA ASP A 174 16.12 -12.07 -11.87
C ASP A 174 15.57 -10.64 -11.80
N GLY A 175 16.23 -9.73 -12.51
CA GLY A 175 15.80 -8.34 -12.60
C GLY A 175 14.39 -8.18 -13.13
N THR A 176 13.76 -7.09 -12.72
CA THR A 176 12.45 -6.67 -13.21
C THR A 176 12.39 -5.15 -13.36
N GLY A 177 11.60 -4.69 -14.31
CA GLY A 177 11.24 -3.28 -14.42
C GLY A 177 10.21 -2.87 -13.36
N GLU A 178 9.40 -3.82 -12.88
CA GLU A 178 8.27 -3.54 -12.00
C GLU A 178 7.96 -4.70 -11.05
N VAL A 179 7.43 -4.35 -9.88
CA VAL A 179 6.86 -5.28 -8.90
C VAL A 179 5.51 -4.75 -8.44
N ASP A 180 4.53 -5.64 -8.37
CA ASP A 180 3.16 -5.31 -8.01
C ASP A 180 2.77 -6.02 -6.71
N PHE A 181 1.95 -5.34 -5.92
CA PHE A 181 1.32 -5.92 -4.73
C PHE A 181 -0.07 -6.38 -5.13
N VAL A 182 -0.32 -7.68 -5.07
CA VAL A 182 -1.52 -8.33 -5.61
C VAL A 182 -2.15 -9.29 -4.61
N LEU A 183 -3.36 -9.77 -4.91
CA LEU A 183 -3.96 -10.87 -4.16
C LEU A 183 -3.25 -12.19 -4.50
N ALA A 184 -2.99 -13.00 -3.48
CA ALA A 184 -2.43 -14.33 -3.68
C ALA A 184 -3.40 -15.21 -4.50
N GLY A 185 -2.92 -15.77 -5.60
CA GLY A 185 -3.69 -16.62 -6.50
C GLY A 185 -4.61 -15.89 -7.49
N ALA A 186 -4.47 -14.57 -7.64
CA ALA A 186 -5.17 -13.76 -8.65
C ALA A 186 -4.57 -13.87 -10.06
#